data_AF-A0A7S1DW67-F1
#
_entry.id   AF-A0A7S1DW67-F1
#
_cell.length_a   1.000
_cell.length_b   1.000
_cell.length_c   1.000
_cell.angle_alpha   90.00
_cell.angle_beta   90.00
_cell.angle_gamma   90.00
#
_symmetry.space_group_name_H-M   'P 1'
#
loop_
_entity.id
_entity.type
_entity.pdbx_description
1 polymer ?
#
loop_
_entity_poly.entity_id
_entity_poly.type
_entity_poly.pdbx_seq_one_letter_code
_entity_poly.pdbx_strand_id
1 'polypeptide(L)'
;GPILLKQGYLQRKGTFGWKRGYYRLLQDSLFQFISHDSKTPTDELTLMGGTVVDGSWNTKKANCLQVQTEKGRKEYFVCDNADEHKQWFDAIYYATTVSKLAEYCSPLSGGWLHFYEDKTWVRRWFMIKDSFLMCYKSREDVTPANTSGAPVKRRFVLPLGGSVIAYHKTTMPFSFSVQLFSGGELKNEFIFAAASEPIMNVWMEVLYVSTGKELPGVQEDTGDLAVLVDTRLDDVDAGATPAPSKRHRDFTIGKGLHASEAPQVDQHQIGMVRPPEEMDDHGAVAPPPKEKKKDSGLLGGL
;
A
#
# COMPACT_ATOMS: atom_id res chain seq x y z
N GLY A 1 17.35 5.58 10.14
CA GLY A 1 17.08 6.87 9.48
C GLY A 1 16.08 6.65 8.35
N PRO A 2 15.47 7.71 7.79
CA PRO A 2 14.59 7.56 6.64
C PRO A 2 15.37 7.01 5.43
N ILE A 3 14.74 6.13 4.66
CA ILE A 3 15.36 5.47 3.49
C ILE A 3 15.26 6.41 2.29
N LEU A 4 16.38 6.66 1.60
CA LEU A 4 16.42 7.41 0.34
C LEU A 4 15.98 6.49 -0.80
N LEU A 5 14.85 6.80 -1.43
CA LEU A 5 14.30 6.02 -2.54
C LEU A 5 14.82 6.49 -3.91
N LYS A 6 14.86 7.80 -4.13
CA LYS A 6 15.39 8.40 -5.37
C LYS A 6 15.80 9.85 -5.14
N GLN A 7 16.76 10.33 -5.92
CA GLN A 7 17.13 11.76 -5.98
C GLN A 7 17.44 12.17 -7.41
N GLY A 8 17.33 13.48 -7.69
CA GLY A 8 17.59 14.01 -9.03
C GLY A 8 16.88 15.35 -9.27
N TYR A 9 17.01 15.86 -10.48
CA TYR A 9 16.38 17.11 -10.88
C TYR A 9 14.99 16.86 -11.45
N LEU A 10 14.02 17.69 -11.06
CA LEU A 10 12.67 17.74 -11.63
C LEU A 10 12.30 19.20 -11.91
N GLN A 11 11.42 19.43 -12.88
CA GLN A 11 10.79 20.75 -13.07
C GLN A 11 9.40 20.76 -12.44
N ARG A 12 9.22 21.56 -11.40
CA ARG A 12 7.92 21.70 -10.72
C ARG A 12 7.13 22.85 -11.28
N LYS A 13 5.82 22.66 -11.46
CA LYS A 13 4.89 23.71 -11.87
C LYS A 13 4.65 24.68 -10.69
N GLY A 14 5.10 25.92 -10.84
CA GLY A 14 4.79 27.03 -9.94
C GLY A 14 3.85 28.06 -10.56
N THR A 15 3.59 29.15 -9.84
CA THR A 15 2.73 30.26 -10.29
C THR A 15 3.27 30.94 -11.55
N PHE A 16 4.60 31.06 -11.64
CA PHE A 16 5.31 31.75 -12.73
C PHE A 16 5.92 30.79 -13.75
N GLY A 17 5.34 29.61 -13.92
CA GLY A 17 5.82 28.59 -14.86
C GLY A 17 6.58 27.45 -14.20
N TRP A 18 7.43 26.78 -14.97
CA TRP A 18 8.15 25.58 -14.53
C TRP A 18 9.51 25.95 -13.96
N LYS A 19 9.81 25.49 -12.74
CA LYS A 19 11.09 25.75 -12.07
C LYS A 19 11.82 24.43 -11.84
N ARG A 20 13.06 24.34 -12.35
CA ARG A 20 13.95 23.22 -12.08
C ARG A 20 14.42 23.28 -10.62
N GLY A 21 14.38 22.15 -9.93
CA GLY A 21 14.86 21.99 -8.56
C GLY A 21 15.49 20.61 -8.38
N TYR A 22 16.36 20.48 -7.38
CA TYR A 22 16.89 19.18 -6.97
C TYR A 22 15.97 18.58 -5.90
N TYR A 23 15.61 17.32 -6.05
CA TYR A 23 14.69 16.63 -5.17
C TYR A 23 15.31 15.38 -4.58
N ARG A 24 14.97 15.08 -3.33
CA ARG A 24 15.27 13.81 -2.66
C ARG A 24 13.99 13.24 -2.10
N LEU A 25 13.66 12.02 -2.50
CA LEU A 25 12.52 11.27 -1.99
C LEU A 25 13.00 10.39 -0.85
N LEU A 26 12.63 10.77 0.37
CA LEU A 26 12.94 10.04 1.59
C LEU A 26 11.65 9.40 2.10
N GLN A 27 11.52 8.08 1.94
CA GLN A 27 10.34 7.30 2.35
C GLN A 27 9.03 7.85 1.75
N ASP A 28 8.30 8.66 2.51
CA ASP A 28 6.99 9.22 2.19
C ASP A 28 7.00 10.75 2.05
N SER A 29 8.18 11.39 2.07
CA SER A 29 8.32 12.83 1.87
C SER A 29 9.28 13.14 0.72
N LEU A 30 8.84 14.02 -0.16
CA LEU A 30 9.64 14.56 -1.27
C LEU A 30 10.18 15.93 -0.88
N PHE A 31 11.50 16.04 -0.68
CA PHE A 31 12.17 17.26 -0.27
C PHE A 31 12.78 17.97 -1.46
N GLN A 32 12.60 19.29 -1.54
CA GLN A 32 13.26 20.15 -2.52
C GLN A 32 14.50 20.80 -1.92
N PHE A 33 15.55 20.90 -2.71
CA PHE A 33 16.81 21.56 -2.38
C PHE A 33 17.19 22.59 -3.45
N ILE A 34 18.00 23.58 -3.06
CA ILE A 34 18.56 24.57 -3.99
C ILE A 34 19.50 23.89 -5.00
N SER A 35 20.34 22.97 -4.52
CA SER A 35 21.30 22.20 -5.30
C SER A 35 21.50 20.81 -4.69
N HIS A 36 22.23 19.94 -5.39
CA HIS A 36 22.55 18.60 -4.89
C HIS A 36 23.45 18.60 -3.65
N ASP A 37 24.27 19.64 -3.45
CA ASP A 37 25.14 19.82 -2.28
C ASP A 37 24.45 20.45 -1.07
N SER A 38 23.23 20.98 -1.25
CA SER A 38 22.51 21.62 -0.16
C SER A 38 22.15 20.60 0.92
N LYS A 39 22.43 20.94 2.17
CA LYS A 39 22.08 20.12 3.34
C LYS A 39 20.68 20.42 3.88
N THR A 40 20.16 21.62 3.60
CA THR A 40 18.86 22.07 4.10
C THR A 40 17.83 22.07 2.98
N PRO A 41 16.67 21.41 3.18
CA PRO A 41 15.58 21.48 2.21
C PRO A 41 14.92 22.86 2.23
N THR A 42 14.49 23.32 1.06
CA THR A 42 13.73 24.57 0.90
C THR A 42 12.23 24.37 0.93
N ASP A 43 11.79 23.15 0.61
CA ASP A 43 10.37 22.77 0.64
C ASP A 43 10.24 21.28 0.89
N GLU A 44 9.07 20.87 1.38
CA GLU A 44 8.71 19.49 1.64
C GLU A 44 7.29 19.22 1.14
N LEU A 45 7.13 18.12 0.43
CA LEU A 45 5.84 17.59 0.02
C LEU A 45 5.63 16.21 0.63
N THR A 46 4.74 16.13 1.62
CA THR A 46 4.31 14.83 2.17
C THR A 46 3.48 14.08 1.12
N LEU A 47 3.88 12.84 0.87
CA LEU A 47 3.25 11.93 -0.08
C LEU A 47 2.40 10.88 0.61
N MET A 48 2.46 10.81 1.95
CA MET A 48 1.63 9.90 2.73
C MET A 48 0.17 10.05 2.34
N GLY A 49 -0.39 8.95 1.86
CA GLY A 49 -1.78 8.88 1.46
C GLY A 49 -2.18 9.58 0.19
N GLY A 50 -1.21 10.08 -0.58
CA GLY A 50 -1.43 10.62 -1.90
C GLY A 50 -1.57 9.57 -2.99
N THR A 51 -1.56 10.05 -4.24
CA THR A 51 -1.51 9.24 -5.46
C THR A 51 -0.58 9.88 -6.47
N VAL A 52 -0.06 9.07 -7.40
CA VAL A 52 0.68 9.54 -8.57
C VAL A 52 0.07 8.97 -9.84
N VAL A 53 -0.08 9.81 -10.85
CA VAL A 53 -0.56 9.44 -12.19
C VAL A 53 0.26 10.17 -13.26
N ASP A 54 0.19 9.69 -14.49
CA ASP A 54 0.74 10.42 -15.64
C ASP A 54 -0.08 11.72 -15.88
N GLY A 55 0.59 12.86 -15.76
CA GLY A 55 0.05 14.21 -15.94
C GLY A 55 0.32 14.82 -17.31
N SER A 56 0.90 14.05 -18.24
CA SER A 56 1.38 14.56 -19.54
C SER A 56 0.24 15.12 -20.39
N TRP A 57 -0.91 14.45 -20.39
CA TRP A 57 -2.11 14.87 -21.11
C TRP A 57 -2.71 16.17 -20.54
N ASN A 58 -2.80 16.27 -19.22
CA ASN A 58 -3.39 17.42 -18.53
C ASN A 58 -2.55 18.69 -18.70
N THR A 59 -1.23 18.53 -18.80
CA THR A 59 -0.29 19.66 -18.86
C THR A 59 0.23 19.95 -20.27
N LYS A 60 -0.04 19.06 -21.24
CA LYS A 60 0.54 19.09 -22.59
C LYS A 60 2.07 19.12 -22.58
N LYS A 61 2.68 18.44 -21.61
CA LYS A 61 4.14 18.30 -21.44
C LYS A 61 4.46 16.82 -21.35
N ALA A 62 5.37 16.32 -22.19
CA ALA A 62 5.84 14.94 -22.08
C ALA A 62 6.53 14.70 -20.73
N ASN A 63 6.52 13.45 -20.26
CA ASN A 63 7.23 13.02 -19.05
C ASN A 63 6.77 13.77 -17.79
N CYS A 64 5.48 14.13 -17.71
CA CYS A 64 4.92 14.88 -16.60
C CYS A 64 4.21 13.95 -15.62
N LEU A 65 4.58 14.03 -14.35
CA LEU A 65 3.94 13.36 -13.23
C LEU A 65 2.94 14.31 -12.56
N GLN A 66 1.74 13.83 -12.27
CA GLN A 66 0.80 14.51 -11.39
C GLN A 66 0.76 13.77 -10.05
N VAL A 67 1.17 14.46 -8.99
CA VAL A 67 1.15 13.96 -7.62
C VAL A 67 0.01 14.65 -6.88
N GLN A 68 -0.94 13.87 -6.35
CA GLN A 68 -2.02 14.40 -5.53
C GLN A 68 -1.78 13.97 -4.08
N THR A 69 -1.60 14.92 -3.18
CA THR A 69 -1.49 14.64 -1.73
C THR A 69 -2.83 14.21 -1.15
N GLU A 70 -2.83 13.63 0.05
CA GLU A 70 -4.05 13.27 0.78
C GLU A 70 -5.00 14.46 0.99
N LYS A 71 -4.47 15.67 1.17
CA LYS A 71 -5.26 16.91 1.30
C LYS A 71 -5.87 17.39 -0.02
N GLY A 72 -5.73 16.63 -1.10
CA GLY A 72 -6.23 16.95 -2.43
C GLY A 72 -5.37 17.97 -3.21
N ARG A 73 -4.28 18.48 -2.63
CA ARG A 73 -3.33 19.36 -3.33
C ARG A 73 -2.66 18.59 -4.47
N LYS A 74 -2.71 19.15 -5.68
CA LYS A 74 -2.09 18.59 -6.89
C LYS A 74 -0.79 19.33 -7.21
N GLU A 75 0.27 18.57 -7.38
CA GLU A 75 1.59 19.04 -7.79
C GLU A 75 1.97 18.38 -9.11
N TYR A 76 2.68 19.10 -9.97
CA TYR A 76 3.09 18.60 -11.28
C TYR A 76 4.59 18.70 -11.43
N PHE A 77 5.22 17.61 -11.88
CA PHE A 77 6.66 17.48 -12.06
C PHE A 77 6.97 16.98 -13.46
N VAL A 78 7.84 17.68 -14.19
CA VAL A 78 8.34 17.21 -15.49
C VAL A 78 9.74 16.63 -15.30
N CYS A 79 9.93 15.41 -15.81
CA CYS A 79 11.20 14.72 -15.84
C CYS A 79 11.96 15.05 -17.13
N ASP A 80 13.28 14.93 -17.12
CA ASP A 80 14.11 15.27 -18.28
C ASP A 80 13.89 14.31 -19.47
N ASN A 81 13.56 13.04 -19.20
CA ASN A 81 13.30 12.01 -20.22
C ASN A 81 12.33 10.92 -19.72
N ALA A 82 12.01 9.96 -20.59
CA ALA A 82 11.05 8.88 -20.30
C ALA A 82 11.56 7.88 -19.25
N ASP A 83 12.87 7.60 -19.20
CA ASP A 83 13.46 6.69 -18.22
C ASP A 83 13.40 7.30 -16.82
N GLU A 84 13.78 8.58 -16.68
CA GLU A 84 13.64 9.34 -15.44
C GLU A 84 12.17 9.40 -15.01
N HIS A 85 11.24 9.63 -15.95
CA HIS A 85 9.81 9.61 -15.65
C HIS A 85 9.37 8.29 -15.04
N LYS A 86 9.75 7.16 -15.64
CA LYS A 86 9.43 5.84 -15.11
C LYS A 86 10.01 5.63 -13.72
N GLN A 87 11.29 5.93 -13.52
CA GLN A 87 11.95 5.76 -12.22
C GLN A 87 11.33 6.64 -11.13
N TRP A 88 11.00 7.90 -11.44
CA TRP A 88 10.32 8.79 -10.50
C TRP A 88 8.87 8.36 -10.23
N PHE A 89 8.16 7.89 -11.25
CA PHE A 89 6.81 7.35 -11.10
C PHE A 89 6.81 6.17 -10.14
N ASP A 90 7.69 5.17 -10.37
CA ASP A 90 7.77 3.96 -9.54
C ASP A 90 8.13 4.32 -8.09
N ALA A 91 9.10 5.23 -7.89
CA ALA A 91 9.53 5.64 -6.55
C ALA A 91 8.43 6.42 -5.81
N ILE A 92 7.73 7.35 -6.47
CA ILE A 92 6.63 8.11 -5.86
C ILE A 92 5.40 7.21 -5.65
N TYR A 93 5.15 6.26 -6.56
CA TYR A 93 4.09 5.28 -6.41
C TYR A 93 4.33 4.43 -5.17
N TYR A 94 5.56 3.96 -4.98
CA TYR A 94 5.98 3.29 -3.75
C TYR A 94 5.78 4.19 -2.53
N ALA A 95 6.27 5.44 -2.57
CA ALA A 95 6.13 6.38 -1.45
C ALA A 95 4.66 6.70 -1.08
N THR A 96 3.76 6.79 -2.06
CA THR A 96 2.35 7.16 -1.84
C THR A 96 1.47 5.95 -1.48
N THR A 97 1.71 4.82 -2.16
CA THR A 97 0.90 3.61 -2.04
C THR A 97 1.50 2.66 -1.03
N VAL A 98 2.79 2.34 -1.15
CA VAL A 98 3.46 1.40 -0.25
C VAL A 98 3.64 1.98 1.15
N SER A 99 3.81 3.28 1.35
CA SER A 99 3.83 3.83 2.72
C SER A 99 2.47 3.74 3.42
N LYS A 100 1.37 3.99 2.70
CA LYS A 100 0.01 3.72 3.23
C LYS A 100 -0.14 2.23 3.52
N LEU A 101 0.25 1.37 2.58
CA LEU A 101 0.20 -0.08 2.79
C LEU A 101 1.14 -0.54 3.90
N ALA A 102 2.30 0.07 4.10
CA ALA A 102 3.21 -0.24 5.19
C ALA A 102 2.66 0.27 6.52
N GLU A 103 1.86 1.32 6.58
CA GLU A 103 1.18 1.68 7.83
C GLU A 103 0.05 0.68 8.16
N TYR A 104 -0.67 0.20 7.14
CA TYR A 104 -1.76 -0.79 7.27
C TYR A 104 -1.31 -2.26 7.29
N CYS A 105 -0.09 -2.54 6.85
CA CYS A 105 0.45 -3.87 6.57
C CYS A 105 1.93 -3.99 6.89
N SER A 106 2.59 -3.03 7.55
CA SER A 106 3.95 -3.22 8.05
C SER A 106 3.86 -4.42 8.96
N PRO A 107 4.52 -5.53 8.62
CA PRO A 107 4.43 -6.70 9.46
C PRO A 107 4.92 -6.40 10.88
N LEU A 108 5.78 -5.39 11.06
CA LEU A 108 6.25 -4.92 12.37
C LEU A 108 5.13 -4.26 13.22
N SER A 109 4.18 -3.55 12.60
CA SER A 109 2.98 -3.01 13.27
C SER A 109 1.75 -3.93 13.16
N GLY A 110 1.83 -4.90 12.27
CA GLY A 110 0.83 -5.90 11.92
C GLY A 110 -0.07 -5.52 10.73
N GLY A 111 -0.70 -6.53 10.13
CA GLY A 111 -1.64 -6.36 9.02
C GLY A 111 -2.56 -7.55 8.82
N TRP A 112 -3.64 -7.35 8.05
CA TRP A 112 -4.61 -8.41 7.75
C TRP A 112 -4.17 -9.26 6.55
N LEU A 113 -4.18 -10.58 6.74
CA LEU A 113 -4.09 -11.55 5.65
C LEU A 113 -5.24 -12.56 5.75
N HIS A 114 -5.57 -13.19 4.63
CA HIS A 114 -6.33 -14.44 4.66
C HIS A 114 -5.35 -15.59 4.84
N PHE A 115 -5.64 -16.49 5.76
CA PHE A 115 -4.86 -17.68 6.05
C PHE A 115 -5.69 -18.90 5.71
N TYR A 116 -5.11 -19.83 4.95
CA TYR A 116 -5.80 -21.06 4.58
C TYR A 116 -5.66 -22.09 5.71
N GLU A 117 -6.76 -22.33 6.42
CA GLU A 117 -6.83 -23.21 7.60
C GLU A 117 -8.08 -24.09 7.50
N ASP A 118 -7.93 -25.39 7.76
CA ASP A 118 -9.04 -26.36 7.72
C ASP A 118 -9.85 -26.32 6.41
N LYS A 119 -9.15 -26.18 5.28
CA LYS A 119 -9.70 -26.05 3.92
C LYS A 119 -10.53 -24.77 3.68
N THR A 120 -10.45 -23.80 4.59
CA THR A 120 -11.18 -22.53 4.50
C THR A 120 -10.23 -21.34 4.57
N TRP A 121 -10.59 -20.26 3.89
CA TRP A 121 -9.85 -19.00 4.02
C TRP A 121 -10.39 -18.22 5.20
N VAL A 122 -9.53 -17.93 6.16
CA VAL A 122 -9.92 -17.15 7.33
C VAL A 122 -9.07 -15.91 7.46
N ARG A 123 -9.73 -14.76 7.61
CA ARG A 123 -9.06 -13.48 7.82
C ARG A 123 -8.50 -13.39 9.24
N ARG A 124 -7.22 -13.06 9.35
CA ARG A 124 -6.46 -12.99 10.61
C ARG A 124 -5.51 -11.80 10.60
N TRP A 125 -5.22 -11.30 11.80
CA TRP A 125 -4.24 -10.24 12.00
C TRP A 125 -2.88 -10.88 12.24
N PHE A 126 -1.89 -10.50 11.43
CA PHE A 126 -0.54 -11.02 11.48
C PHE A 126 0.43 -9.93 11.90
N MET A 127 1.49 -10.30 12.62
CA MET A 127 2.58 -9.40 12.98
C MET A 127 3.89 -10.17 12.98
N ILE A 128 4.97 -9.56 12.49
CA ILE A 128 6.33 -10.07 12.61
C ILE A 128 7.01 -9.33 13.76
N LYS A 129 7.54 -10.09 14.70
CA LYS A 129 8.33 -9.57 15.81
C LYS A 129 9.45 -10.56 16.12
N ASP A 130 10.68 -10.06 16.23
CA ASP A 130 11.87 -10.84 16.58
C ASP A 130 12.07 -12.07 15.66
N SER A 131 11.80 -11.93 14.36
CA SER A 131 11.83 -13.03 13.36
C SER A 131 10.77 -14.13 13.58
N PHE A 132 9.70 -13.83 14.30
CA PHE A 132 8.52 -14.69 14.43
C PHE A 132 7.31 -14.03 13.77
N LEU A 133 6.60 -14.78 12.94
CA LEU A 133 5.27 -14.41 12.46
C LEU A 133 4.21 -14.89 13.47
N MET A 134 3.51 -13.93 14.07
CA MET A 134 2.48 -14.13 15.07
C MET A 134 1.10 -13.96 14.45
N CYS A 135 0.18 -14.87 14.75
CA CYS A 135 -1.20 -14.85 14.26
C CYS A 135 -2.20 -14.58 15.39
N TYR A 136 -3.09 -13.61 15.15
CA TYR A 136 -4.13 -13.16 16.06
C TYR A 136 -5.51 -13.24 15.41
N LYS A 137 -6.55 -13.34 16.23
CA LYS A 137 -7.94 -13.34 15.73
C LYS A 137 -8.33 -11.93 15.29
N SER A 138 -7.96 -10.92 16.07
CA SER A 138 -8.12 -9.51 15.71
C SER A 138 -6.91 -8.65 16.04
N ARG A 139 -6.94 -7.38 15.64
CA ARG A 139 -5.87 -6.40 15.90
C ARG A 139 -5.77 -6.05 17.39
N GLU A 140 -6.91 -5.99 18.06
CA GLU A 140 -7.02 -5.61 19.48
C GLU A 140 -6.33 -6.62 20.39
N ASP A 141 -6.25 -7.88 19.96
CA ASP A 141 -5.56 -8.97 20.66
C ASP A 141 -4.04 -8.76 20.74
N VAL A 142 -3.45 -7.81 20.02
CA VAL A 142 -2.00 -7.54 20.06
C VAL A 142 -1.57 -6.83 21.34
N THR A 143 -2.48 -6.08 21.97
CA THR A 143 -2.14 -5.19 23.10
C THR A 143 -1.89 -6.02 24.35
N PRO A 144 -0.70 -5.95 24.97
CA PRO A 144 -0.38 -6.71 26.19
C PRO A 144 -1.19 -6.26 27.41
N ALA A 145 -1.81 -5.07 27.34
CA ALA A 145 -2.66 -4.49 28.37
C ALA A 145 -4.13 -4.56 27.95
N ASN A 146 -4.66 -5.77 27.76
CA ASN A 146 -6.11 -5.88 27.86
C ASN A 146 -6.45 -5.66 29.34
N THR A 147 -7.31 -4.68 29.64
CA THR A 147 -7.64 -4.23 31.02
C THR A 147 -8.14 -5.37 31.93
N SER A 148 -8.51 -6.51 31.33
CA SER A 148 -8.93 -7.74 31.98
C SER A 148 -7.79 -8.58 32.59
N GLY A 149 -6.52 -8.28 32.29
CA GLY A 149 -5.37 -9.09 32.73
C GLY A 149 -5.32 -10.50 32.13
N ALA A 150 -6.22 -10.82 31.20
CA ALA A 150 -6.24 -12.12 30.54
C ALA A 150 -5.05 -12.25 29.58
N PRO A 151 -4.38 -13.42 29.55
CA PRO A 151 -3.26 -13.64 28.66
C PRO A 151 -3.68 -13.51 27.20
N VAL A 152 -2.86 -12.81 26.41
CA VAL A 152 -3.06 -12.64 24.97
C VAL A 152 -3.13 -14.01 24.30
N LYS A 153 -4.31 -14.37 23.78
CA LYS A 153 -4.52 -15.66 23.11
C LYS A 153 -4.01 -15.61 21.67
N ARG A 154 -2.73 -15.92 21.51
CA ARG A 154 -2.11 -16.13 20.18
C ARG A 154 -2.61 -17.44 19.59
N ARG A 155 -2.92 -17.46 18.29
CA ARG A 155 -3.34 -18.70 17.61
C ARG A 155 -2.14 -19.58 17.29
N PHE A 156 -1.11 -18.97 16.70
CA PHE A 156 0.19 -19.61 16.52
C PHE A 156 1.31 -18.57 16.47
N VAL A 157 2.53 -19.07 16.67
CA VAL A 157 3.79 -18.35 16.50
C VAL A 157 4.65 -19.18 15.56
N LEU A 158 5.05 -18.59 14.45
CA LEU A 158 5.80 -19.24 13.39
C LEU A 158 7.22 -18.67 13.34
N PRO A 159 8.28 -19.44 13.66
CA PRO A 159 9.65 -18.99 13.45
C PRO A 159 9.93 -18.85 11.95
N LEU A 160 10.48 -17.71 11.53
CA LEU A 160 10.78 -17.42 10.13
C LEU A 160 12.19 -17.85 9.71
N GLY A 161 13.08 -18.11 10.67
CA GLY A 161 14.45 -18.57 10.41
C GLY A 161 14.45 -19.84 9.57
N GLY A 162 15.16 -19.80 8.42
CA GLY A 162 15.26 -20.93 7.50
C GLY A 162 14.00 -21.24 6.68
N SER A 163 12.95 -20.40 6.78
CA SER A 163 11.76 -20.56 5.95
C SER A 163 12.03 -20.19 4.47
N VAL A 164 11.17 -20.69 3.59
CA VAL A 164 11.16 -20.35 2.16
C VAL A 164 9.82 -19.69 1.85
N ILE A 165 9.89 -18.61 1.08
CA ILE A 165 8.71 -17.83 0.67
C ILE A 165 8.56 -17.95 -0.83
N ALA A 166 7.36 -18.30 -1.26
CA ALA A 166 7.06 -18.49 -2.67
C ALA A 166 5.67 -17.96 -3.00
N TYR A 167 5.48 -17.52 -4.24
CA TYR A 167 4.15 -17.32 -4.79
C TYR A 167 3.41 -18.67 -4.81
N HIS A 168 2.12 -18.64 -4.48
CA HIS A 168 1.33 -19.86 -4.36
C HIS A 168 0.05 -19.71 -5.17
N LYS A 169 -0.20 -20.63 -6.10
CA LYS A 169 -1.38 -20.55 -6.99
C LYS A 169 -2.58 -21.19 -6.32
N THR A 170 -3.61 -20.39 -6.01
CA THR A 170 -4.84 -20.88 -5.37
C THR A 170 -6.09 -20.26 -6.00
N THR A 171 -7.25 -20.54 -5.40
CA THR A 171 -8.52 -19.87 -5.71
C THR A 171 -8.57 -18.41 -5.22
N MET A 172 -7.74 -18.03 -4.24
CA MET A 172 -7.59 -16.64 -3.80
C MET A 172 -6.48 -15.95 -4.60
N PRO A 173 -6.73 -14.77 -5.20
CA PRO A 173 -5.67 -14.00 -5.84
C PRO A 173 -4.65 -13.52 -4.80
N PHE A 174 -3.44 -13.16 -5.28
CA PHE A 174 -2.37 -12.58 -4.44
C PHE A 174 -1.95 -13.50 -3.28
N SER A 175 -1.89 -14.80 -3.59
CA SER A 175 -1.55 -15.85 -2.64
C SER A 175 -0.05 -16.15 -2.65
N PHE A 176 0.49 -16.43 -1.45
CA PHE A 176 1.88 -16.83 -1.23
C PHE A 176 1.95 -17.85 -0.09
N SER A 177 3.05 -18.60 -0.02
CA SER A 177 3.26 -19.64 0.99
C SER A 177 4.56 -19.41 1.76
N VAL A 178 4.53 -19.67 3.07
CA VAL A 178 5.71 -19.78 3.93
C VAL A 178 5.92 -21.26 4.25
N GLN A 179 7.04 -21.80 3.78
CA GLN A 179 7.38 -23.21 3.87
C GLN A 179 8.51 -23.40 4.89
N LEU A 180 8.30 -24.30 5.85
CA LEU A 180 9.30 -24.69 6.84
C LEU A 180 9.92 -26.04 6.46
N PHE A 181 11.24 -26.07 6.43
CA PHE A 181 12.00 -27.29 6.16
C PHE A 181 12.73 -27.77 7.40
N SER A 182 12.84 -29.10 7.56
CA SER A 182 13.66 -29.72 8.60
C SER A 182 14.28 -30.99 8.02
N GLY A 183 15.62 -31.07 8.07
CA GLY A 183 16.36 -32.19 7.45
C GLY A 183 16.21 -32.26 5.92
N GLY A 184 15.98 -31.13 5.25
CA GLY A 184 15.75 -31.07 3.80
C GLY A 184 14.32 -31.43 3.37
N GLU A 185 13.46 -31.86 4.28
CA GLU A 185 12.06 -32.18 4.00
C GLU A 185 11.13 -31.02 4.38
N LEU A 186 10.10 -30.80 3.57
CA LEU A 186 9.02 -29.87 3.91
C LEU A 186 8.21 -30.42 5.09
N LYS A 187 8.22 -29.72 6.22
CA LYS A 187 7.46 -30.12 7.42
C LYS A 187 6.12 -29.42 7.52
N ASN A 188 6.09 -28.12 7.23
CA ASN A 188 4.88 -27.32 7.30
C ASN A 188 4.84 -26.34 6.13
N GLU A 189 3.65 -26.10 5.61
CA GLU A 189 3.38 -25.05 4.63
C GLU A 189 2.19 -24.23 5.12
N PHE A 190 2.39 -22.91 5.18
CA PHE A 190 1.38 -21.95 5.58
C PHE A 190 1.03 -21.11 4.36
N ILE A 191 -0.23 -21.14 3.94
CA ILE A 191 -0.68 -20.43 2.74
C ILE A 191 -1.45 -19.18 3.16
N PHE A 192 -1.06 -18.05 2.58
CA PHE A 192 -1.62 -16.74 2.84
C PHE A 192 -2.13 -16.11 1.55
N ALA A 193 -3.06 -15.18 1.68
CA ALA A 193 -3.49 -14.31 0.58
C ALA A 193 -3.67 -12.87 1.08
N ALA A 194 -3.11 -11.92 0.31
CA ALA A 194 -3.26 -10.50 0.56
C ALA A 194 -4.52 -9.94 -0.13
N ALA A 195 -4.94 -8.74 0.28
CA ALA A 195 -6.07 -8.06 -0.36
C ALA A 195 -5.72 -7.49 -1.76
N SER A 196 -4.43 -7.30 -2.05
CA SER A 196 -3.93 -6.80 -3.33
C SER A 196 -2.49 -7.26 -3.58
N GLU A 197 -2.06 -7.22 -4.84
CA GLU A 197 -0.68 -7.54 -5.24
C GLU A 197 0.38 -6.67 -4.54
N PRO A 198 0.24 -5.34 -4.43
CA PRO A 198 1.19 -4.53 -3.69
C PRO A 198 1.32 -4.94 -2.22
N ILE A 199 0.21 -5.29 -1.55
CA ILE A 199 0.24 -5.77 -0.16
C ILE A 199 0.98 -7.11 -0.06
N MET A 200 0.70 -8.05 -0.99
CA MET A 200 1.40 -9.32 -1.05
C MET A 200 2.92 -9.12 -1.18
N ASN A 201 3.35 -8.25 -2.10
CA ASN A 201 4.77 -8.00 -2.34
C ASN A 201 5.46 -7.44 -1.08
N VAL A 202 4.82 -6.49 -0.38
CA VAL A 202 5.33 -5.96 0.90
C VAL A 202 5.46 -7.06 1.96
N TRP A 203 4.45 -7.92 2.10
CA TRP A 203 4.49 -9.03 3.05
C TRP A 203 5.62 -10.01 2.71
N MET A 204 5.73 -10.42 1.44
CA MET A 204 6.76 -11.34 0.99
C MET A 204 8.17 -10.77 1.20
N GLU A 205 8.39 -9.48 0.91
CA GLU A 205 9.67 -8.79 1.11
C GLU A 205 10.07 -8.77 2.58
N VAL A 206 9.18 -8.33 3.46
CA VAL A 206 9.50 -8.23 4.90
C VAL A 206 9.68 -9.61 5.53
N LEU A 207 8.86 -10.59 5.14
CA LEU A 207 9.06 -11.97 5.58
C LEU A 207 10.41 -12.50 5.09
N TYR A 208 10.82 -12.19 3.85
CA TYR A 208 12.10 -12.64 3.28
C TYR A 208 13.28 -12.12 4.09
N VAL A 209 13.30 -10.81 4.35
CA VAL A 209 14.32 -10.16 5.21
C VAL A 209 14.31 -10.79 6.61
N SER A 210 13.13 -11.11 7.15
CA SER A 210 12.98 -11.73 8.47
C SER A 210 13.39 -13.21 8.52
N THR A 211 13.62 -13.88 7.39
CA THR A 211 14.14 -15.25 7.36
C THR A 211 15.63 -15.35 7.70
N GLY A 212 16.32 -14.21 7.78
CA GLY A 212 17.77 -14.14 7.98
C GLY A 212 18.59 -14.45 6.72
N LYS A 213 17.93 -14.57 5.55
CA LYS A 213 18.61 -14.63 4.27
C LYS A 213 18.95 -13.21 3.85
N GLU A 214 20.23 -12.90 3.77
CA GLU A 214 20.68 -11.70 3.08
C GLU A 214 20.16 -11.75 1.64
N LEU A 215 19.60 -10.63 1.17
CA LEU A 215 19.11 -10.54 -0.21
C LEU A 215 20.29 -10.84 -1.16
N PRO A 216 20.19 -11.85 -2.04
CA PRO A 216 21.26 -12.16 -2.98
C PRO A 216 21.45 -10.96 -3.90
N GLY A 217 22.54 -10.20 -3.69
CA GLY A 217 22.87 -9.00 -4.47
C GLY A 217 23.21 -7.76 -3.66
N VAL A 218 23.08 -7.76 -2.32
CA VAL A 218 23.59 -6.68 -1.47
C VAL A 218 24.86 -7.17 -0.79
N GLN A 219 25.98 -7.20 -1.52
CA GLN A 219 27.28 -7.24 -0.85
C GLN A 219 27.46 -5.89 -0.16
N GLU A 220 27.64 -5.90 1.16
CA GLU A 220 28.08 -4.73 1.93
C GLU A 220 29.52 -4.41 1.55
N ASP A 221 29.72 -3.84 0.35
CA ASP A 221 30.98 -3.22 0.01
C ASP A 221 31.05 -1.93 0.83
N THR A 222 31.84 -2.01 1.90
CA THR A 222 32.00 -0.95 2.89
C THR A 222 32.84 0.16 2.25
N GLY A 223 32.20 1.03 1.49
CA GLY A 223 32.87 2.16 0.85
C GLY A 223 31.93 2.95 -0.05
N ASP A 224 31.35 4.02 0.51
CA ASP A 224 30.77 5.18 -0.19
C ASP A 224 30.34 4.94 -1.65
N LEU A 225 29.11 4.50 -1.90
CA LEU A 225 28.47 4.79 -3.19
C LEU A 225 26.94 4.70 -3.09
N ALA A 226 26.27 5.76 -3.56
CA ALA A 226 24.83 5.80 -3.73
C ALA A 226 24.39 4.71 -4.73
N VAL A 227 23.52 3.81 -4.29
CA VAL A 227 22.94 2.75 -5.13
C VAL A 227 22.03 3.38 -6.18
N LEU A 228 22.53 3.46 -7.41
CA LEU A 228 21.71 3.61 -8.61
C LEU A 228 21.18 2.21 -8.96
N VAL A 229 19.87 2.03 -8.85
CA VAL A 229 19.18 0.81 -9.31
C VAL A 229 19.19 0.82 -10.84
N ASP A 230 20.23 0.25 -11.43
CA ASP A 230 20.30 0.01 -12.88
C ASP A 230 19.50 -1.26 -13.20
N THR A 231 18.41 -1.10 -13.97
CA THR A 231 17.56 -2.20 -14.43
C THR A 231 17.95 -2.61 -15.85
N ARG A 232 19.23 -2.90 -16.05
CA ARG A 232 19.74 -3.47 -17.31
C ARG A 232 19.76 -4.99 -17.25
N LEU A 233 18.76 -5.58 -17.88
CA LEU A 233 18.76 -6.95 -18.38
C LEU A 233 19.52 -6.95 -19.70
N ASP A 234 20.76 -7.39 -19.73
CA ASP A 234 21.36 -8.04 -20.91
C ASP A 234 22.54 -8.95 -20.47
N ASP A 235 22.51 -10.17 -21.01
CA ASP A 235 23.52 -11.24 -21.07
C ASP A 235 24.16 -11.81 -19.79
N VAL A 236 23.59 -12.93 -19.33
CA VAL A 236 24.25 -13.93 -18.48
C VAL A 236 24.46 -15.21 -19.30
N ASP A 237 25.74 -15.59 -19.48
CA ASP A 237 26.14 -16.90 -19.97
C ASP A 237 26.07 -17.95 -18.83
N ALA A 238 25.76 -19.18 -19.21
CA ALA A 238 25.05 -20.18 -18.41
C ALA A 238 25.89 -20.94 -17.36
N GLY A 239 25.27 -21.19 -16.19
CA GLY A 239 25.84 -22.05 -15.14
C GLY A 239 24.87 -22.43 -14.01
N ALA A 240 23.89 -23.29 -14.32
CA ALA A 240 23.17 -24.22 -13.43
C ALA A 240 22.61 -23.76 -12.05
N THR A 241 21.34 -23.33 -12.04
CA THR A 241 20.29 -23.76 -11.07
C THR A 241 18.91 -23.38 -11.64
N PRO A 242 17.84 -24.20 -11.52
CA PRO A 242 16.58 -23.93 -12.22
C PRO A 242 15.78 -22.82 -11.54
N ALA A 243 15.75 -21.65 -12.18
CA ALA A 243 14.82 -20.56 -11.85
C ALA A 243 13.41 -20.86 -12.41
N PRO A 244 12.33 -20.39 -11.75
CA PRO A 244 10.98 -20.55 -12.24
C PRO A 244 10.76 -19.77 -13.55
N SER A 245 10.10 -20.46 -14.48
CA SER A 245 9.89 -20.12 -15.90
C SER A 245 9.37 -18.69 -16.17
N LYS A 246 10.08 -17.97 -17.06
CA LYS A 246 9.76 -16.65 -17.63
C LYS A 246 8.55 -16.62 -18.61
N ARG A 247 7.81 -17.71 -18.80
CA ARG A 247 6.73 -17.77 -19.82
C ARG A 247 5.37 -17.21 -19.42
N HIS A 248 5.21 -16.63 -18.23
CA HIS A 248 3.86 -16.34 -17.71
C HIS A 248 3.43 -14.86 -17.79
N ARG A 249 4.03 -14.05 -18.66
CA ARG A 249 3.62 -12.64 -18.86
C ARG A 249 2.39 -12.47 -19.77
N ASP A 250 1.98 -13.51 -20.50
CA ASP A 250 0.95 -13.41 -21.55
C ASP A 250 -0.46 -13.87 -21.15
N PHE A 251 -0.70 -14.27 -19.90
CA PHE A 251 -1.98 -14.89 -19.47
C PHE A 251 -2.81 -14.09 -18.46
N THR A 252 -2.46 -12.84 -18.16
CA THR A 252 -3.26 -11.95 -17.30
C THR A 252 -4.22 -11.02 -18.05
N ILE A 253 -4.46 -11.27 -19.35
CA ILE A 253 -5.60 -10.67 -20.06
C ILE A 253 -6.80 -11.60 -19.87
N GLY A 254 -7.67 -11.26 -18.91
CA GLY A 254 -8.95 -11.94 -18.73
C GLY A 254 -9.77 -11.89 -20.01
N LYS A 255 -10.10 -13.05 -20.58
CA LYS A 255 -11.14 -13.15 -21.61
C LYS A 255 -12.45 -12.72 -20.98
N GLY A 256 -13.06 -11.66 -21.54
CA GLY A 256 -14.40 -11.22 -21.15
C GLY A 256 -15.40 -12.36 -21.27
N LEU A 257 -16.31 -12.43 -20.29
CA LEU A 257 -17.44 -13.35 -20.28
C LEU A 257 -18.24 -13.22 -21.57
N HIS A 258 -18.53 -14.37 -22.19
CA HIS A 258 -19.35 -14.47 -23.39
C HIS A 258 -20.81 -14.13 -23.01
N ALA A 259 -21.49 -13.30 -23.81
CA ALA A 259 -22.84 -12.78 -23.55
C ALA A 259 -23.97 -13.84 -23.56
N SER A 260 -23.63 -15.13 -23.58
CA SER A 260 -24.58 -16.24 -23.71
C SER A 260 -24.78 -17.07 -22.43
N GLU A 261 -24.12 -16.72 -21.32
CA GLU A 261 -24.21 -17.45 -20.04
C GLU A 261 -24.68 -16.54 -18.89
N ALA A 262 -25.81 -15.86 -19.09
CA ALA A 262 -26.54 -15.27 -17.96
C ALA A 262 -27.45 -16.33 -17.33
N PRO A 263 -27.46 -16.51 -16.00
CA PRO A 263 -28.39 -17.43 -15.34
C PRO A 263 -29.83 -16.95 -15.51
N GLN A 264 -30.72 -17.85 -15.92
CA GLN A 264 -32.17 -17.62 -15.91
C GLN A 264 -32.65 -17.42 -14.47
N VAL A 265 -33.25 -16.27 -14.21
CA VAL A 265 -33.96 -15.98 -12.96
C VAL A 265 -35.37 -16.55 -13.08
N ASP A 266 -35.70 -17.49 -12.21
CA ASP A 266 -37.06 -18.04 -12.05
C ASP A 266 -38.06 -16.92 -11.74
N GLN A 267 -39.02 -16.72 -12.65
CA GLN A 267 -40.19 -15.89 -12.41
C GLN A 267 -41.26 -16.74 -11.71
N HIS A 268 -41.38 -16.58 -10.39
CA HIS A 268 -42.58 -16.98 -9.65
C HIS A 268 -43.24 -15.74 -9.02
N GLN A 269 -44.48 -15.51 -9.48
CA GLN A 269 -45.61 -14.79 -8.87
C GLN A 269 -45.30 -13.53 -8.02
N ILE A 270 -45.39 -12.37 -8.68
CA ILE A 270 -45.63 -11.09 -8.00
C ILE A 270 -47.15 -10.85 -7.99
N GLY A 271 -47.74 -10.96 -6.80
CA GLY A 271 -49.13 -10.55 -6.54
C GLY A 271 -49.30 -9.04 -6.66
N MET A 272 -50.45 -8.64 -7.22
CA MET A 272 -50.82 -7.24 -7.38
C MET A 272 -50.94 -6.53 -6.01
N VAL A 273 -50.13 -5.51 -5.80
CA VAL A 273 -50.30 -4.51 -4.73
C VAL A 273 -50.96 -3.29 -5.35
N ARG A 274 -52.12 -2.89 -4.80
CA ARG A 274 -52.87 -1.71 -5.20
C ARG A 274 -52.06 -0.42 -4.93
N PRO A 275 -52.21 0.62 -5.77
CA PRO A 275 -51.61 1.92 -5.49
C PRO A 275 -52.29 2.60 -4.29
N PRO A 276 -51.53 3.29 -3.43
CA PRO A 276 -52.09 4.11 -2.36
C PRO A 276 -52.61 5.45 -2.89
N GLU A 277 -53.70 5.91 -2.27
CA GLU A 277 -54.40 7.16 -2.53
C GLU A 277 -53.51 8.39 -2.29
N GLU A 278 -53.78 9.42 -3.09
CA GLU A 278 -53.20 10.77 -2.99
C GLU A 278 -53.45 11.36 -1.60
N MET A 279 -52.38 11.84 -0.96
CA MET A 279 -52.46 12.61 0.29
C MET A 279 -51.97 14.03 0.05
N ASP A 280 -52.80 14.96 0.51
CA ASP A 280 -52.76 16.39 0.28
C ASP A 280 -51.51 17.12 0.77
N ASP A 281 -51.21 18.17 0.01
CA ASP A 281 -50.15 19.16 0.15
C ASP A 281 -50.38 20.07 1.38
N HIS A 282 -49.55 19.92 2.40
CA HIS A 282 -49.45 20.87 3.52
C HIS A 282 -48.01 21.32 3.71
N GLY A 283 -47.70 22.49 3.13
CA GLY A 283 -46.44 23.19 3.26
C GLY A 283 -46.11 23.56 4.71
N ALA A 284 -44.92 23.14 5.15
CA ALA A 284 -44.35 23.52 6.44
C ALA A 284 -43.69 24.91 6.34
N VAL A 285 -44.26 25.88 7.04
CA VAL A 285 -43.70 27.21 7.29
C VAL A 285 -42.60 27.11 8.35
N ALA A 286 -41.41 27.65 8.05
CA ALA A 286 -40.28 27.67 8.97
C ALA A 286 -40.53 28.61 10.18
N PRO A 287 -40.13 28.21 11.41
CA PRO A 287 -40.27 29.07 12.58
C PRO A 287 -39.21 30.20 12.60
N PRO A 288 -39.56 31.40 13.10
CA PRO A 288 -38.64 32.52 13.19
C PRO A 288 -37.54 32.32 14.27
N PRO A 289 -36.38 32.98 14.11
CA PRO A 289 -35.24 32.84 15.03
C PRO A 289 -35.52 33.48 16.40
N LYS A 290 -35.15 32.76 17.47
CA LYS A 290 -35.26 33.21 18.87
C LYS A 290 -34.27 34.33 19.17
N GLU A 291 -34.77 35.45 19.68
CA GLU A 291 -33.99 36.60 20.16
C GLU A 291 -33.15 36.24 21.41
N LYS A 292 -31.89 36.69 21.40
CA LYS A 292 -30.97 36.59 22.54
C LYS A 292 -31.40 37.57 23.64
N LYS A 293 -31.81 37.05 24.79
CA LYS A 293 -31.93 37.84 26.04
C LYS A 293 -30.54 38.30 26.49
N LYS A 294 -30.40 39.62 26.65
CA LYS A 294 -29.30 40.27 27.38
C LYS A 294 -29.47 39.97 28.88
N ASP A 295 -28.52 39.25 29.46
CA ASP A 295 -28.34 39.22 30.91
C ASP A 295 -27.55 40.47 31.34
N SER A 296 -28.28 41.42 31.93
CA SER A 296 -27.72 42.50 32.75
C SER A 296 -27.72 42.03 34.22
N GLY A 297 -26.63 41.45 34.66
CA GLY A 297 -26.35 41.15 36.07
C GLY A 297 -25.49 42.26 36.68
N LEU A 298 -26.13 43.15 37.41
CA LEU A 298 -25.58 44.21 38.25
C LEU A 298 -25.81 43.78 39.71
N LEU A 299 -24.76 43.83 40.55
CA LEU A 299 -24.69 43.91 42.03
C LEU A 299 -23.34 43.27 42.44
N GLY A 300 -22.38 44.02 42.98
CA GLY A 300 -22.38 44.61 44.34
C GLY A 300 -21.67 43.62 45.28
N GLY A 301 -20.74 43.96 46.17
CA GLY A 301 -20.11 45.19 46.62
C GLY A 301 -19.05 44.80 47.67
N LEU A 302 -18.22 45.78 48.02
CA LEU A 302 -17.35 45.89 49.22
C LEU A 302 -16.39 44.73 49.54
#